data_AF-A0A3Q8VS00-F1
#
_entry.id   AF-A0A3Q8VS00-F1
#
_cell.length_a   1.000
_cell.length_b   1.000
_cell.length_c   1.000
_cell.angle_alpha   90.00
_cell.angle_beta   90.00
_cell.angle_gamma   90.00
#
_symmetry.space_group_name_H-M   'P 1'
#
loop_
_entity.id
_entity.type
_entity.pdbx_description
1 polymer ?
#
loop_
_entity_poly.entity_id
_entity_poly.type
_entity_poly.pdbx_seq_one_letter_code
_entity_poly.pdbx_strand_id
1 'polypeptide(L)'
;MAYKFTVRVYQTNTNAYFTPIETSVHDAGYWSNTDGQYTLMMGFDTSGAIRLHSGGENVVVFLGNHDKKVWCDIDTDIEGNTAAKLNAEYYDGKARERDRKKHTKSATVVNKKTRRFSLELEGDRNQFVANIIIQ
;
A
#
# COMPACT_ATOMS: atom_id res chain seq x y z
N MET A 1 -7.08 6.46 18.88
CA MET A 1 -7.92 6.42 17.67
C MET A 1 -7.28 5.42 16.71
N ALA A 2 -8.06 4.52 16.12
CA ALA A 2 -7.55 3.54 15.15
C ALA A 2 -8.02 3.91 13.74
N TYR A 3 -7.14 3.74 12.76
CA TYR A 3 -7.44 3.85 11.34
C TYR A 3 -7.68 2.47 10.75
N LYS A 4 -8.69 2.37 9.87
CA LYS A 4 -9.02 1.18 9.10
C LYS A 4 -8.84 1.46 7.63
N PHE A 5 -8.10 0.61 6.92
CA PHE A 5 -8.03 0.60 5.46
C PHE A 5 -8.53 -0.74 4.94
N THR A 6 -9.57 -0.72 4.11
CA THR A 6 -10.07 -1.91 3.41
C THR A 6 -9.52 -1.92 2.01
N VAL A 7 -8.80 -2.97 1.62
CA VAL A 7 -8.15 -3.06 0.31
C VAL A 7 -9.07 -3.74 -0.69
N ARG A 8 -9.20 -3.13 -1.87
CA ARG A 8 -9.88 -3.70 -3.04
C ARG A 8 -8.91 -3.73 -4.20
N VAL A 9 -8.72 -4.90 -4.81
CA VAL A 9 -7.81 -5.07 -5.95
C VAL A 9 -8.65 -5.32 -7.20
N TYR A 10 -8.53 -4.40 -8.16
CA TYR A 10 -9.16 -4.45 -9.47
C TYR A 10 -8.09 -4.77 -10.51
N GLN A 11 -8.13 -5.97 -11.08
CA GLN A 11 -7.19 -6.39 -12.12
C GLN A 11 -7.89 -6.36 -13.47
N THR A 12 -7.66 -5.32 -14.26
CA THR A 12 -8.38 -5.08 -15.51
C THR A 12 -7.69 -5.68 -16.73
N ASN A 13 -6.39 -6.01 -16.62
CA ASN A 13 -5.64 -6.66 -17.67
C ASN A 13 -5.43 -8.13 -17.35
N THR A 14 -5.89 -9.00 -18.25
CA THR A 14 -5.93 -10.46 -18.07
C THR A 14 -4.62 -11.17 -18.42
N ASN A 15 -3.57 -10.45 -18.84
CA ASN A 15 -2.27 -11.06 -19.16
C ASN A 15 -1.44 -11.47 -17.93
N ALA A 16 -1.91 -11.12 -16.73
CA ALA A 16 -1.26 -11.39 -15.44
C ALA A 16 -2.33 -11.49 -14.34
N TYR A 17 -1.99 -12.15 -13.24
CA TYR A 17 -2.87 -12.23 -12.08
C TYR A 17 -2.05 -12.06 -10.79
N PHE A 18 -2.16 -10.88 -10.21
CA PHE A 18 -1.48 -10.46 -9.00
C PHE A 18 -2.16 -11.04 -7.77
N THR A 19 -1.38 -11.68 -6.92
CA THR A 19 -1.84 -12.19 -5.63
C THR A 19 -1.03 -11.60 -4.49
N PRO A 20 -1.64 -11.33 -3.34
CA PRO A 20 -0.92 -10.89 -2.15
C PRO A 20 -0.01 -12.00 -1.62
N ILE A 21 1.26 -11.66 -1.41
CA ILE A 21 2.28 -12.61 -0.95
C ILE A 21 3.01 -12.14 0.30
N GLU A 22 2.84 -10.89 0.70
CA GLU A 22 3.45 -10.33 1.90
C GLU A 22 2.63 -9.17 2.44
N THR A 23 2.52 -9.10 3.76
CA THR A 23 1.97 -7.94 4.47
C THR A 23 2.91 -7.54 5.60
N SER A 24 3.06 -6.24 5.84
CA SER A 24 3.84 -5.73 6.96
C SER A 24 3.11 -4.59 7.66
N VAL A 25 3.46 -4.36 8.92
CA VAL A 25 3.09 -3.17 9.71
C VAL A 25 4.38 -2.64 10.32
N HIS A 26 4.55 -1.32 10.34
CA HIS A 26 5.77 -0.72 10.88
C HIS A 26 5.83 -0.87 12.42
N ASP A 27 4.80 -0.41 13.12
CA ASP A 27 4.72 -0.49 14.60
C ASP A 27 3.38 -1.09 15.06
N ALA A 28 2.34 -0.25 15.19
CA ALA A 28 1.13 -0.58 15.91
C ALA A 28 -0.04 -0.85 14.95
N GLY A 29 -0.29 -2.13 14.66
CA GLY A 29 -1.42 -2.54 13.83
C GLY A 29 -1.34 -4.00 13.39
N TYR A 30 -2.31 -4.42 12.61
CA TYR A 30 -2.35 -5.75 12.03
C TYR A 30 -3.11 -5.75 10.70
N TRP A 31 -2.76 -6.72 9.86
CA TRP A 31 -3.55 -7.10 8.70
C TRP A 31 -4.50 -8.24 9.07
N SER A 32 -5.71 -8.18 8.55
CA SER A 32 -6.67 -9.28 8.58
C SER A 32 -7.09 -9.61 7.16
N ASN A 33 -7.40 -10.87 6.91
CA ASN A 33 -7.98 -11.34 5.67
C ASN A 33 -9.25 -12.12 5.98
N THR A 34 -10.36 -11.67 5.42
CA THR A 34 -11.65 -12.36 5.50
C THR A 34 -12.18 -12.51 4.09
N ASP A 35 -12.37 -13.74 3.63
CA ASP A 35 -12.88 -14.07 2.28
C ASP A 35 -12.12 -13.34 1.15
N GLY A 36 -10.79 -13.24 1.27
CA GLY A 36 -9.95 -12.57 0.27
C GLY A 36 -9.90 -11.05 0.38
N GLN A 37 -10.71 -10.43 1.25
CA GLN A 37 -10.65 -9.00 1.54
C GLN A 37 -9.59 -8.71 2.60
N TYR A 38 -8.57 -7.94 2.24
CA TYR A 38 -7.53 -7.49 3.17
C TYR A 38 -7.94 -6.20 3.87
N THR A 39 -7.82 -6.17 5.19
CA THR A 39 -8.06 -4.98 6.02
C THR A 39 -6.85 -4.71 6.91
N LEU A 40 -6.32 -3.49 6.84
CA LEU A 40 -5.31 -2.97 7.76
C LEU A 40 -6.00 -2.18 8.87
N MET A 41 -5.80 -2.61 10.12
CA MET A 41 -6.21 -1.89 11.32
C MET A 41 -4.95 -1.40 12.03
N MET A 42 -4.84 -0.10 12.29
CA MET A 42 -3.61 0.46 12.86
C MET A 42 -3.83 1.68 13.75
N GLY A 43 -2.83 1.97 14.58
CA GLY A 43 -2.79 3.12 15.48
C GLY A 43 -2.42 4.43 14.78
N PHE A 44 -1.77 5.32 15.51
CA PHE A 44 -1.37 6.64 15.03
C PHE A 44 0.07 6.64 14.49
N ASP A 45 0.34 7.52 13.52
CA ASP A 45 1.68 7.76 12.96
C ASP A 45 2.41 6.49 12.48
N THR A 46 1.66 5.50 12.01
CA THR A 46 2.20 4.22 11.52
C THR A 46 1.67 3.91 10.12
N SER A 47 2.13 2.81 9.55
CA SER A 47 1.74 2.34 8.22
C SER A 47 1.80 0.83 8.13
N GLY A 48 1.08 0.31 7.15
CA GLY A 48 1.23 -1.05 6.68
C GLY A 48 1.52 -1.08 5.19
N ALA A 49 2.11 -2.18 4.75
CA ALA A 49 2.32 -2.46 3.34
C ALA A 49 1.73 -3.82 2.95
N ILE A 50 1.24 -3.91 1.72
CA ILE A 50 0.84 -5.17 1.08
C ILE A 50 1.56 -5.32 -0.25
N ARG A 51 2.26 -6.43 -0.43
CA ARG A 51 2.95 -6.77 -1.69
C ARG A 51 2.14 -7.77 -2.49
N LEU A 52 1.86 -7.40 -3.73
CA LEU A 52 1.20 -8.23 -4.72
C LEU A 52 2.22 -8.71 -5.75
N HIS A 53 2.04 -9.93 -6.26
CA HIS A 53 2.97 -10.57 -7.19
C HIS A 53 2.27 -11.33 -8.31
N SER A 54 2.84 -11.25 -9.52
CA SER A 54 2.46 -12.05 -10.68
C SER A 54 3.68 -12.33 -11.57
N GLY A 55 4.06 -13.59 -11.73
CA GLY A 55 5.04 -14.01 -12.77
C GLY A 55 6.35 -13.20 -12.78
N GLY A 56 6.90 -12.88 -11.61
CA GLY A 56 8.13 -12.08 -11.47
C GLY A 56 7.90 -10.56 -11.33
N GLU A 57 6.70 -10.04 -11.59
CA GLU A 57 6.34 -8.65 -11.30
C GLU A 57 5.93 -8.49 -9.84
N ASN A 58 6.33 -7.38 -9.22
CA ASN A 58 5.93 -7.03 -7.86
C ASN A 58 5.41 -5.60 -7.83
N VAL A 59 4.39 -5.38 -7.02
CA VAL A 59 3.94 -4.04 -6.61
C VAL A 59 3.74 -4.06 -5.09
N VAL A 60 4.21 -3.02 -4.42
CA VAL A 60 4.01 -2.80 -2.99
C VAL A 60 3.14 -1.57 -2.82
N VAL A 61 2.05 -1.73 -2.09
CA VAL A 61 1.14 -0.63 -1.74
C VAL A 61 1.35 -0.30 -0.27
N PHE A 62 1.59 0.98 0.01
CA PHE A 62 1.77 1.51 1.35
C PHE A 62 0.54 2.31 1.74
N LEU A 63 0.04 2.07 2.95
CA LEU A 63 -1.12 2.73 3.52
C LEU A 63 -0.76 3.20 4.93
N GLY A 64 -0.96 4.48 5.22
CA GLY A 64 -0.51 5.02 6.49
C GLY A 64 -1.30 6.24 6.96
N ASN A 65 -0.98 6.66 8.17
CA ASN A 65 -1.35 7.98 8.67
C ASN A 65 -0.12 8.72 9.18
N HIS A 66 -0.16 10.04 9.04
CA HIS A 66 0.81 10.96 9.58
C HIS A 66 0.09 12.23 10.03
N ASP A 67 0.30 12.69 11.27
CA ASP A 67 -0.31 13.93 11.77
C ASP A 67 -1.83 14.00 11.51
N LYS A 68 -2.53 12.90 11.86
CA LYS A 68 -3.99 12.71 11.71
C LYS A 68 -4.52 12.73 10.26
N LYS A 69 -3.64 12.77 9.26
CA LYS A 69 -4.00 12.70 7.85
C LYS A 69 -3.52 11.37 7.26
N VAL A 70 -4.34 10.77 6.40
CA VAL A 70 -3.96 9.54 5.71
C VAL A 70 -3.03 9.84 4.54
N TRP A 71 -2.25 8.85 4.16
CA TRP A 71 -1.40 8.87 2.98
C TRP A 71 -1.32 7.48 2.37
N CYS A 72 -1.00 7.44 1.09
CA CYS A 72 -0.67 6.22 0.38
C CYS A 72 0.49 6.42 -0.58
N ASP A 73 1.11 5.31 -0.95
CA ASP A 73 2.16 5.28 -1.98
C ASP A 73 2.19 3.91 -2.67
N ILE A 74 2.85 3.85 -3.83
CA ILE A 74 3.06 2.63 -4.59
C ILE A 74 4.53 2.54 -4.97
N ASP A 75 5.11 1.37 -4.81
CA ASP A 75 6.42 1.05 -5.36
C ASP A 75 6.36 -0.19 -6.25
N THR A 76 7.12 -0.16 -7.34
CA THR A 76 7.24 -1.24 -8.31
C THR A 76 8.71 -1.53 -8.54
N ASP A 77 9.02 -2.63 -9.24
CA ASP A 77 10.40 -2.94 -9.62
C ASP A 77 11.37 -3.02 -8.41
N ILE A 78 10.87 -3.49 -7.26
CA ILE A 78 11.51 -3.43 -5.94
C ILE A 78 12.79 -4.25 -5.75
N GLU A 79 13.39 -4.80 -6.82
CA GLU A 79 14.68 -5.52 -6.82
C GLU A 79 14.84 -6.59 -5.73
N GLY A 80 13.75 -7.29 -5.38
CA GLY A 80 13.76 -8.35 -4.36
C GLY A 80 13.66 -7.86 -2.91
N ASN A 81 13.50 -6.55 -2.70
CA ASN A 81 13.21 -6.01 -1.37
C ASN A 81 11.85 -6.51 -0.85
N THR A 82 11.73 -6.64 0.47
CA THR A 82 10.50 -7.05 1.15
C THR A 82 9.61 -5.84 1.42
N ALA A 83 8.31 -6.07 1.55
CA ALA A 83 7.36 -5.03 1.94
C ALA A 83 7.70 -4.44 3.31
N ALA A 84 8.16 -5.26 4.25
CA ALA A 84 8.61 -4.80 5.57
C ALA A 84 9.80 -3.83 5.49
N LYS A 85 10.82 -4.16 4.68
CA LYS A 85 12.01 -3.31 4.51
C LYS A 85 11.64 -1.96 3.93
N LEU A 86 10.88 -1.95 2.84
CA LEU A 86 10.47 -0.70 2.18
C LEU A 86 9.52 0.13 3.05
N ASN A 87 8.65 -0.51 3.85
CA ASN A 87 7.75 0.22 4.74
C ASN A 87 8.52 0.97 5.84
N ALA A 88 9.64 0.42 6.32
CA ALA A 88 10.48 1.07 7.33
C ALA A 88 11.18 2.35 6.79
N GLU A 89 11.40 2.45 5.48
CA GLU A 89 12.04 3.64 4.87
C GLU A 89 11.18 4.91 4.99
N TYR A 90 9.88 4.81 5.25
CA TYR A 90 9.03 5.98 5.52
C TYR A 90 9.27 6.65 6.88
N TYR A 91 10.16 6.07 7.69
CA TYR A 91 10.46 6.46 9.07
C TYR A 91 11.95 6.69 9.32
N ASP A 92 12.79 6.65 8.27
CA ASP A 92 14.25 6.59 8.41
C ASP A 92 14.98 7.96 8.32
N GLY A 93 14.26 9.08 8.24
CA GLY A 93 14.87 10.41 8.07
C GLY A 93 15.07 10.84 6.61
N LYS A 94 14.77 10.00 5.61
CA LYS A 94 15.19 10.23 4.22
C LYS A 94 14.05 10.58 3.28
N ALA A 95 14.15 10.17 2.01
CA ALA A 95 13.29 10.62 0.93
C ALA A 95 11.83 10.19 1.14
N ARG A 96 11.60 8.92 1.48
CA ARG A 96 10.24 8.39 1.66
C ARG A 96 9.52 9.01 2.86
N GLU A 97 10.23 9.40 3.92
CA GLU A 97 9.60 10.16 5.00
C GLU A 97 8.99 11.47 4.50
N ARG A 98 9.66 12.15 3.55
CA ARG A 98 9.08 13.35 2.91
C ARG A 98 7.83 13.02 2.11
N ASP A 99 7.77 11.86 1.47
CA ASP A 99 6.60 11.42 0.70
C ASP A 99 5.40 11.10 1.60
N ARG A 100 5.62 10.40 2.71
CA ARG A 100 4.60 10.20 3.76
C ARG A 100 4.00 11.54 4.24
N LYS A 101 4.84 12.58 4.39
CA LYS A 101 4.43 13.91 4.86
C LYS A 101 3.61 14.72 3.84
N LYS A 102 3.54 14.28 2.58
CA LYS A 102 2.69 14.93 1.55
C LYS A 102 1.21 14.63 1.72
N HIS A 103 0.85 13.61 2.51
CA HIS A 103 -0.54 13.18 2.72
C HIS A 103 -1.28 12.88 1.41
N THR A 104 -0.55 12.36 0.42
CA THR A 104 -1.07 12.00 -0.89
C THR A 104 -2.10 10.89 -0.74
N LYS A 105 -3.28 11.06 -1.34
CA LYS A 105 -4.38 10.09 -1.30
C LYS A 105 -4.53 9.26 -2.58
N SER A 106 -3.71 9.53 -3.59
CA SER A 106 -3.68 8.73 -4.80
C SER A 106 -2.28 8.68 -5.38
N ALA A 107 -1.92 7.53 -5.95
CA ALA A 107 -0.63 7.31 -6.57
C ALA A 107 -0.82 6.56 -7.88
N THR A 108 0.06 6.80 -8.84
CA THR A 108 0.08 6.08 -10.11
C THR A 108 1.51 5.89 -10.56
N VAL A 109 1.87 4.66 -10.89
CA VAL A 109 3.21 4.28 -11.35
C VAL A 109 3.10 3.31 -12.52
N VAL A 110 4.06 3.38 -13.44
CA VAL A 110 4.21 2.42 -14.54
C VAL A 110 5.53 1.70 -14.33
N ASN A 111 5.48 0.37 -14.27
CA ASN A 111 6.69 -0.43 -14.05
C ASN A 111 7.53 -0.56 -15.33
N LYS A 112 8.73 -1.14 -15.21
CA LYS A 112 9.62 -1.42 -16.35
C LYS A 112 8.99 -2.31 -17.44
N LYS A 113 7.95 -3.09 -17.10
CA LYS A 113 7.19 -3.92 -18.05
C LYS A 113 5.98 -3.19 -18.66
N THR A 114 5.88 -1.87 -18.49
CA THR A 114 4.81 -1.00 -19.02
C THR A 114 3.42 -1.24 -18.42
N ARG A 115 3.33 -1.98 -17.31
CA ARG A 115 2.09 -2.16 -16.55
C ARG A 115 1.82 -0.96 -15.67
N ARG A 116 0.58 -0.50 -15.65
CA ARG A 116 0.14 0.64 -14.83
C ARG A 116 -0.50 0.14 -13.54
N PHE A 117 -0.09 0.75 -12.44
CA PHE A 117 -0.66 0.55 -11.12
C PHE A 117 -1.16 1.88 -10.61
N SER A 118 -2.42 1.91 -10.17
CA SER A 118 -3.03 3.07 -9.54
C SER A 118 -3.57 2.69 -8.18
N LEU A 119 -3.56 3.67 -7.27
CA LEU A 119 -4.10 3.56 -5.93
C LEU A 119 -4.87 4.82 -5.63
N GLU A 120 -6.06 4.67 -5.07
CA GLU A 120 -6.88 5.77 -4.59
C GLU A 120 -7.47 5.43 -3.22
N LEU A 121 -7.38 6.39 -2.30
CA LEU A 121 -8.00 6.33 -0.98
C LEU A 121 -9.33 7.09 -0.98
N GLU A 122 -10.40 6.35 -0.71
CA GLU A 122 -11.74 6.89 -0.49
C GLU A 122 -12.14 6.72 0.98
N GLY A 123 -13.04 7.57 1.47
CA GLY A 123 -13.53 7.53 2.85
C GLY A 123 -13.13 8.74 3.69
N ASP A 124 -13.50 8.71 4.96
CA ASP A 124 -13.37 9.83 5.87
C ASP A 124 -13.03 9.42 7.30
N ARG A 125 -12.66 10.43 8.10
CA ARG A 125 -12.30 10.32 9.53
C ARG A 125 -11.20 9.28 9.78
N ASN A 126 -11.58 8.02 9.98
CA ASN A 126 -10.71 6.93 10.33
C ASN A 126 -11.02 5.62 9.59
N GLN A 127 -11.90 5.64 8.59
CA GLN A 127 -12.23 4.46 7.78
C GLN A 127 -12.07 4.78 6.30
N PHE A 128 -11.18 4.05 5.65
CA PHE A 128 -10.80 4.28 4.27
C PHE A 128 -10.88 2.99 3.46
N VAL A 129 -11.15 3.14 2.17
CA VAL A 129 -11.04 2.09 1.17
C VAL A 129 -9.86 2.43 0.28
N ALA A 130 -8.97 1.46 0.08
CA ALA A 130 -7.83 1.55 -0.82
C ALA A 130 -8.15 0.77 -2.11
N ASN A 131 -8.50 1.50 -3.17
CA ASN A 131 -8.79 0.94 -4.47
C ASN A 131 -7.48 0.82 -5.27
N ILE A 132 -6.96 -0.40 -5.39
CA ILE A 132 -5.77 -0.73 -6.19
C ILE A 132 -6.24 -1.17 -7.57
N ILE A 133 -5.82 -0.49 -8.62
CA ILE A 133 -6.18 -0.78 -10.01
C ILE A 133 -4.92 -1.20 -10.76
N ILE A 134 -4.94 -2.39 -11.36
CA ILE A 134 -3.81 -3.00 -12.09
C ILE A 134 -4.22 -3.18 -13.55
N GLN A 135 -3.49 -2.52 -14.46
CA GLN A 135 -3.79 -2.42 -15.89
C GLN A 135 -2.57 -2.76 -16.74
#